data_AF-A0A1F6WMP3-F1
#
_entry.id   AF-A0A1F6WMP3-F1
#
_cell.length_a   1.000
_cell.length_b   1.000
_cell.length_c   1.000
_cell.angle_alpha   90.00
_cell.angle_beta   90.00
_cell.angle_gamma   90.00
#
_symmetry.space_group_name_H-M   'P 1'
#
loop_
_entity.id
_entity.type
_entity.pdbx_description
1 polymer ?
#
loop_
_entity_poly.entity_id
_entity_poly.type
_entity_poly.pdbx_seq_one_letter_code
_entity_poly.pdbx_strand_id
1 'polypeptide(L)' 'MAQKALVKLQNKDTKEIYFTRKNKKTVTAKLEFKKFSKKLRKHVIFKEIKK' A
#
# COMPACT_ATOMS: atom_id res chain seq x y z
N MET A 1 -2.93 -10.56 19.70
CA MET A 1 -3.00 -9.11 19.39
C MET A 1 -3.44 -8.92 17.93
N ALA A 2 -4.58 -8.27 17.68
CA ALA A 2 -5.09 -8.08 16.32
C ALA A 2 -4.42 -6.88 15.62
N GLN A 3 -3.91 -7.09 14.40
CA GLN A 3 -3.25 -6.06 13.58
C GLN A 3 -4.29 -5.08 12.98
N LYS A 4 -5.00 -4.30 13.81
CA LYS A 4 -6.13 -3.42 13.41
C LYS A 4 -5.76 -2.33 12.40
N ALA A 5 -4.49 -1.89 12.41
CA ALA A 5 -4.00 -0.77 11.60
C ALA A 5 -3.23 -1.20 10.34
N LEU A 6 -3.09 -2.51 10.07
CA LEU A 6 -2.32 -2.99 8.91
C LEU A 6 -3.13 -2.86 7.63
N VAL A 7 -2.48 -2.38 6.58
CA VAL A 7 -3.05 -2.09 5.27
C VAL A 7 -2.16 -2.69 4.19
N LYS A 8 -2.78 -3.22 3.14
CA LYS A 8 -2.10 -3.71 1.93
C LYS A 8 -2.02 -2.59 0.90
N LEU A 9 -0.83 -2.35 0.38
CA LEU A 9 -0.57 -1.50 -0.77
C LEU A 9 -0.20 -2.40 -1.94
N GLN A 10 -0.89 -2.28 -3.05
CA GLN A 10 -0.63 -3.10 -4.23
C GLN A 10 -0.50 -2.23 -5.48
N ASN A 11 0.45 -2.62 -6.33
CA ASN A 11 0.53 -2.13 -7.69
C ASN A 11 -0.33 -3.02 -8.60
N LYS A 12 -1.20 -2.40 -9.41
CA LYS A 12 -2.10 -3.12 -10.32
C LYS A 12 -1.34 -3.90 -11.40
N ASP A 13 -0.22 -3.36 -11.87
CA ASP A 13 0.50 -3.92 -13.02
C ASP A 13 1.43 -5.07 -12.60
N THR A 14 2.19 -4.86 -11.51
CA THR A 14 3.21 -5.84 -11.07
C THR A 14 2.70 -6.84 -10.05
N LYS A 15 1.50 -6.62 -9.49
CA LYS A 15 0.91 -7.35 -8.35
C LYS A 15 1.85 -7.43 -7.14
N GLU A 16 2.80 -6.52 -7.04
CA GLU A 16 3.70 -6.41 -5.88
C GLU A 16 2.92 -5.82 -4.69
N ILE A 17 3.18 -6.37 -3.50
CA ILE A 17 2.45 -6.02 -2.29
C ILE A 17 3.42 -5.48 -1.25
N TYR A 18 3.09 -4.32 -0.69
CA TYR A 18 3.70 -3.78 0.51
C TYR A 18 2.68 -3.76 1.64
N PHE A 19 3.14 -4.09 2.84
CA PHE A 19 2.34 -3.92 4.05
C PHE A 19 2.77 -2.64 4.74
N THR A 20 1.80 -1.78 5.04
CA THR A 20 2.02 -0.58 5.83
C THR A 20 1.01 -0.49 6.97
N ARG A 21 1.22 0.47 7.88
CA ARG A 21 0.27 0.81 8.93
C ARG A 21 -0.41 2.13 8.59
N LYS A 22 -1.71 2.20 8.83
CA LYS A 22 -2.52 3.40 8.65
C LYS A 22 -3.39 3.63 9.87
N ASN A 23 -3.40 4.86 10.35
CA ASN A 23 -4.39 5.31 11.33
C ASN A 23 -5.69 5.70 10.59
N LYS A 24 -6.71 4.84 10.68
CA LYS A 24 -8.01 5.05 10.03
C LYS A 24 -8.82 6.22 10.62
N LYS A 25 -8.45 6.71 11.81
CA LYS A 25 -9.13 7.86 12.46
C LYS A 25 -8.69 9.19 11.84
N THR A 26 -7.40 9.34 11.55
CA THR A 26 -6.84 10.60 11.04
C THR A 26 -6.76 10.63 9.52
N VAL A 27 -6.51 9.48 8.88
CA VAL A 27 -6.43 9.38 7.42
C VAL A 27 -7.62 8.59 6.91
N THR A 28 -8.61 9.31 6.38
CA THR A 28 -9.83 8.73 5.78
C THR A 28 -9.67 8.42 4.30
N ALA A 29 -8.82 9.16 3.58
CA ALA A 29 -8.53 8.96 2.17
C ALA A 29 -7.74 7.66 1.91
N LYS A 30 -7.86 7.09 0.69
CA LYS A 30 -7.05 5.94 0.26
C LYS A 30 -5.59 6.36 0.14
N LEU A 31 -4.67 5.55 0.67
CA LEU A 31 -3.24 5.83 0.55
C LEU A 31 -2.74 5.53 -0.86
N GLU A 32 -2.02 6.49 -1.43
CA GLU A 32 -1.26 6.34 -2.67
C GLU A 32 0.20 6.71 -2.39
N PHE A 33 1.12 5.77 -2.60
CA PHE A 33 2.55 6.00 -2.38
C PHE A 33 3.37 5.64 -3.59
N LYS A 34 4.36 6.49 -3.90
CA LYS A 34 5.39 6.15 -4.88
C LYS A 34 6.42 5.24 -4.20
N LYS A 35 6.47 3.98 -4.59
CA LYS A 35 7.42 2.98 -4.07
C LYS A 35 8.19 2.33 -5.22
N PHE A 36 9.39 1.86 -4.91
CA PHE A 36 10.22 1.16 -5.88
C PHE A 36 9.60 -0.20 -6.21
N SER A 37 9.42 -0.50 -7.50
CA SER A 37 9.04 -1.82 -7.98
C SER A 37 10.31 -2.61 -8.32
N LYS A 38 10.49 -3.80 -7.73
CA LYS A 38 11.67 -4.64 -8.02
C LYS A 38 11.59 -5.23 -9.43
N LYS A 39 10.37 -5.52 -9.92
CA LYS A 39 10.15 -6.03 -11.29
C LYS A 39 10.46 -4.99 -12.37
N LEU A 40 9.91 -3.77 -12.22
CA LEU A 40 10.07 -2.71 -13.22
C LEU A 40 11.33 -1.86 -13.01
N ARG A 41 12.03 -2.05 -11.89
CA ARG A 41 13.22 -1.29 -11.47
C ARG A 41 13.02 0.23 -11.48
N LYS A 42 11.79 0.68 -11.22
CA LYS A 42 11.41 2.10 -11.19
C LYS A 42 10.42 2.38 -10.07
N HIS A 43 10.29 3.65 -9.70
CA HIS A 43 9.32 4.11 -8.71
C HIS A 43 7.92 4.21 -9.34
N VAL A 44 7.00 3.38 -8.87
CA VAL A 44 5.60 3.31 -9.35
C VAL A 44 4.64 3.64 -8.21
N ILE A 45 3.42 4.02 -8.56
CA ILE A 45 2.37 4.33 -7.59
C ILE A 45 1.74 3.03 -7.11
N PHE A 46 1.75 2.82 -5.80
CA PHE A 46 1.06 1.74 -5.11
C PHE A 46 -0.18 2.31 -4.44
N LYS A 47 -1.32 1.64 -4.62
CA LYS A 47 -2.60 2.06 -4.06
C LYS A 47 -3.04 1.12 -2.94
N GLU A 48 -3.71 1.68 -1.95
CA GLU A 48 -4.31 0.92 -0.85
C GLU A 48 -5.41 -0.01 -1.39
N ILE A 49 -5.30 -1.30 -1.04
CA ILE A 49 -6.32 -2.32 -1.33
C ILE A 49 -6.88 -2.85 0.00
N LYS A 50 -8.19 -3.10 -0.01
CA LYS A 50 -8.90 -3.67 1.14
C LYS A 50 -8.35 -5.08 1.43
N LYS A 51 -8.09 -5.38 2.70
CA LYS A 51 -7.52 -6.67 3.12
C LYS A 51 -8.41 -7.82 2.69
#